data_AF-A0A2N3E813-F1
#
_entry.id   AF-A0A2N3E813-F1
#
_cell.length_a   1.000
_cell.length_b   1.000
_cell.length_c   1.000
_cell.angle_alpha   90.00
_cell.angle_beta   90.00
_cell.angle_gamma   90.00
#
_symmetry.space_group_name_H-M   'P 1'
#
loop_
_entity.id
_entity.type
_entity.pdbx_description
1 polymer ?
#
loop_
_entity_poly.entity_id
_entity_poly.type
_entity_poly.pdbx_seq_one_letter_code
_entity_poly.pdbx_strand_id
1 'polypeptide(L)'
;SQLTTLEPFAAAFERVAGMVEALRAEGHDIRHIDLGGGLGVPYRGDNDVPPHPDEYAAMVKRTVGHLGCELTFEPGRLIAGNAGILVTRVIYEKLGDDRAFLILDAAMNDLIRPTLYDAFHDIRPVAEPADVAERIVYDVVGPVCETGDFFAKGRDLPRLKAGDLVAIMSAGAYGAVQASTYNTRPLIPEVMVHGGDFAEVRARPSYDAILKQDMIPAWLD
;
A
#
# COMPACT_ATOMS: atom_id res chain seq x y z
N SER A 1 -2.88 -10.78 7.55
CA SER A 1 -1.94 -9.80 6.96
C SER A 1 -2.02 -8.52 7.76
N GLN A 2 -0.97 -7.69 7.78
CA GLN A 2 -0.86 -6.50 8.64
C GLN A 2 -0.97 -6.84 10.13
N LEU A 3 -0.34 -7.94 10.57
CA LEU A 3 -0.25 -8.26 11.99
C LEU A 3 0.83 -7.41 12.65
N THR A 4 0.43 -6.63 13.66
CA THR A 4 1.32 -5.72 14.40
C THR A 4 1.70 -6.25 15.77
N THR A 5 1.43 -7.53 16.05
CA THR A 5 1.88 -8.21 17.27
C THR A 5 2.34 -9.64 16.94
N LEU A 6 3.21 -10.21 17.78
CA LEU A 6 3.85 -11.52 17.51
C LEU A 6 3.07 -12.70 18.07
N GLU A 7 2.14 -12.49 19.01
CA GLU A 7 1.39 -13.55 19.69
C GLU A 7 0.59 -14.44 18.71
N PRO A 8 -0.10 -13.89 17.69
CA PRO A 8 -0.82 -14.72 16.73
C PRO A 8 0.11 -15.61 15.91
N PHE A 9 1.31 -15.12 15.57
CA PHE A 9 2.30 -15.92 14.86
C PHE A 9 2.85 -17.03 15.75
N ALA A 10 3.23 -16.72 16.99
CA ALA A 10 3.76 -17.70 17.93
C ALA A 10 2.76 -18.84 18.15
N ALA A 11 1.50 -18.52 18.41
CA ALA A 11 0.44 -19.51 18.60
C ALA A 11 0.20 -20.39 17.36
N ALA A 12 0.33 -19.82 16.16
CA ALA A 12 0.23 -20.58 14.92
C ALA A 12 1.44 -21.51 14.73
N PHE A 13 2.65 -21.01 14.96
CA PHE A 13 3.89 -21.77 14.74
C PHE A 13 4.08 -22.90 15.75
N GLU A 14 3.61 -22.74 16.99
CA GLU A 14 3.54 -23.82 17.98
C GLU A 14 2.63 -24.97 17.51
N ARG A 15 1.49 -24.67 16.87
CA ARG A 15 0.60 -25.69 16.28
C ARG A 15 1.23 -26.38 15.08
N VAL A 16 1.92 -25.62 14.24
CA VAL A 16 2.69 -26.17 13.11
C VAL A 16 3.78 -27.11 13.63
N ALA A 17 4.50 -26.73 14.68
CA ALA A 17 5.52 -27.59 15.29
C ALA A 17 4.94 -28.92 15.77
N GLY A 18 3.84 -28.89 16.53
CA GLY A 18 3.17 -30.10 17.00
C GLY A 18 2.67 -30.99 15.85
N MET A 19 2.19 -30.38 14.75
CA MET A 19 1.79 -31.13 13.55
C MET A 19 2.97 -31.80 12.87
N VAL A 20 4.11 -31.12 12.74
CA VAL A 20 5.34 -31.69 12.15
C VAL A 20 5.84 -32.87 12.96
N GLU A 21 5.85 -32.76 14.29
CA GLU A 21 6.26 -33.83 15.20
C GLU A 21 5.34 -35.06 15.07
N ALA A 22 4.02 -34.85 15.03
CA ALA A 22 3.05 -35.93 14.84
C ALA A 22 3.26 -36.66 13.51
N LEU A 23 3.41 -35.92 12.40
CA LEU A 23 3.64 -36.51 11.08
C LEU A 23 4.98 -37.27 11.01
N ARG A 24 6.03 -36.77 11.66
CA ARG A 24 7.31 -37.48 11.76
C ARG A 24 7.20 -38.77 12.57
N ALA A 25 6.39 -38.78 13.64
CA ALA A 25 6.11 -39.98 14.41
C ALA A 25 5.36 -41.06 13.60
N GLU A 26 4.58 -40.64 12.59
CA GLU A 26 3.91 -41.51 11.62
C GLU A 26 4.84 -41.97 10.45
N GLY A 27 6.10 -41.53 10.44
CA GLY A 27 7.10 -41.94 9.46
C GLY A 27 7.25 -41.00 8.26
N HIS A 28 6.64 -39.82 8.27
CA HIS A 28 6.82 -38.83 7.21
C HIS A 28 8.13 -38.05 7.37
N ASP A 29 8.93 -37.96 6.30
CA ASP A 29 10.17 -37.18 6.26
C ASP A 29 9.91 -35.70 5.95
N ILE A 30 9.36 -34.99 6.93
CA ILE A 30 9.11 -33.54 6.82
C ILE A 30 10.43 -32.78 6.99
N ARG A 31 10.88 -32.10 5.95
CA ARG A 31 12.16 -31.36 5.90
C ARG A 31 12.01 -29.86 5.74
N HIS A 32 10.80 -29.39 5.45
CA HIS A 32 10.50 -28.00 5.10
C HIS A 32 9.23 -27.54 5.82
N ILE A 33 9.21 -26.28 6.24
CA ILE A 33 8.05 -25.60 6.81
C ILE A 33 7.92 -24.22 6.16
N ASP A 34 6.75 -23.95 5.60
CA ASP A 34 6.37 -22.60 5.18
C ASP A 34 5.65 -21.87 6.31
N LEU A 35 6.18 -20.72 6.72
CA LEU A 35 5.63 -19.88 7.77
C LEU A 35 4.80 -18.70 7.23
N GLY A 36 4.65 -18.63 5.91
CA GLY A 36 3.88 -17.61 5.22
C GLY A 36 4.45 -16.21 5.42
N GLY A 37 3.58 -15.21 5.30
CA GLY A 37 3.91 -13.80 5.50
C GLY A 37 3.00 -13.11 6.51
N GLY A 38 2.78 -11.82 6.29
CA GLY A 38 1.74 -11.06 7.00
C GLY A 38 2.20 -10.17 8.15
N LEU A 39 3.51 -10.14 8.46
CA LEU A 39 4.09 -9.14 9.36
C LEU A 39 3.76 -7.73 8.82
N GLY A 40 3.28 -6.86 9.71
CA GLY A 40 2.84 -5.52 9.36
C GLY A 40 3.99 -4.57 9.02
N VAL A 41 3.63 -3.43 8.42
CA VAL A 41 4.51 -2.26 8.26
C VAL A 41 3.85 -1.03 8.89
N PRO A 42 4.61 -0.04 9.38
CA PRO A 42 4.03 1.17 9.93
C PRO A 42 3.37 1.99 8.82
N TYR A 43 2.11 2.38 9.03
CA TYR A 43 1.38 3.35 8.19
C TYR A 43 1.24 4.72 8.84
N ARG A 44 1.33 4.77 10.18
CA ARG A 44 1.12 5.97 11.01
C ARG A 44 2.38 6.28 11.82
N GLY A 45 3.49 6.61 11.15
CA GLY A 45 4.74 7.01 11.81
C GLY A 45 5.07 6.18 13.06
N ASP A 46 5.36 6.88 14.16
CA ASP A 46 5.83 6.28 15.42
C ASP A 46 4.73 5.67 16.31
N ASN A 47 3.45 5.82 15.93
CA ASN A 47 2.30 5.43 16.78
C ASN A 47 1.79 4.00 16.51
N ASP A 48 2.29 3.33 15.47
CA ASP A 48 1.90 1.96 15.12
C ASP A 48 3.14 1.25 14.54
N VAL A 49 4.13 1.01 15.40
CA VAL A 49 5.39 0.35 15.06
C VAL A 49 5.20 -1.16 15.17
N PRO A 50 5.13 -1.89 14.05
CA PRO A 50 5.03 -3.35 14.09
C PRO A 50 6.35 -3.95 14.60
N PRO A 51 6.33 -5.24 15.01
CA PRO A 51 7.52 -5.93 15.48
C PRO A 51 8.62 -5.91 14.42
N HIS A 52 9.86 -5.73 14.88
CA HIS A 52 11.01 -5.74 13.97
C HIS A 52 11.21 -7.16 13.39
N PRO A 53 11.72 -7.30 12.14
CA PRO A 53 12.05 -8.61 11.58
C PRO A 53 12.95 -9.47 12.48
N ASP A 54 13.84 -8.87 13.28
CA ASP A 54 14.68 -9.60 14.23
C ASP A 54 13.88 -10.21 15.39
N GLU A 55 12.85 -9.51 15.87
CA GLU A 55 11.96 -10.03 16.92
C GLU A 55 11.09 -11.16 16.38
N TYR A 56 10.61 -11.03 15.15
CA TYR A 56 9.92 -12.08 14.43
C TYR A 56 10.82 -13.31 14.25
N ALA A 57 12.08 -13.13 13.80
CA ALA A 57 13.03 -14.22 13.62
C ALA A 57 13.39 -14.91 14.95
N ALA A 58 13.55 -14.14 16.03
CA ALA A 58 13.76 -14.69 17.37
C ALA A 58 12.56 -15.53 17.83
N MET A 59 11.33 -15.08 17.57
CA MET A 59 10.12 -15.85 17.85
C MET A 59 10.06 -17.14 17.03
N VAL A 60 10.32 -17.08 15.72
CA VAL A 60 10.39 -18.26 14.84
C VAL A 60 11.41 -19.29 15.37
N LYS A 61 12.61 -18.84 15.75
CA LYS A 61 13.64 -19.73 16.28
C LYS A 61 13.20 -20.45 17.55
N ARG A 62 12.45 -19.76 18.43
CA ARG A 62 11.93 -20.38 19.66
C ARG A 62 10.81 -21.39 19.40
N THR A 63 9.95 -21.16 18.42
CA THR A 63 8.74 -21.97 18.20
C THR A 63 8.98 -23.19 17.30
N VAL A 64 9.81 -23.06 16.26
CA VAL A 64 10.02 -24.14 15.27
C VAL A 64 11.50 -24.49 15.04
N GLY A 65 12.44 -23.76 15.65
CA GLY A 65 13.87 -23.94 15.39
C GLY A 65 14.42 -25.30 15.80
N HIS A 66 13.81 -25.98 16.77
CA HIS A 66 14.22 -27.32 17.21
C HIS A 66 13.89 -28.42 16.18
N LEU A 67 13.03 -28.15 15.21
CA LEU A 67 12.60 -29.12 14.20
C LEU A 67 13.68 -29.40 13.15
N GLY A 68 14.68 -28.52 13.02
CA GLY A 68 15.76 -28.65 12.04
C GLY A 68 15.27 -28.63 10.59
N CYS A 69 14.10 -28.08 10.33
CA CYS A 69 13.55 -27.92 8.99
C CYS A 69 14.16 -26.71 8.28
N GLU A 70 14.21 -26.79 6.95
CA GLU A 70 14.31 -25.60 6.09
C GLU A 70 13.04 -24.75 6.27
N LEU A 71 13.22 -23.43 6.43
CA LEU A 71 12.12 -22.49 6.65
C LEU A 71 11.92 -21.61 5.42
N THR A 72 10.68 -21.49 4.96
CA THR A 72 10.26 -20.54 3.93
C THR A 72 9.36 -19.47 4.51
N PHE A 73 9.45 -18.27 3.93
CA PHE A 73 8.70 -17.09 4.30
C PHE A 73 8.15 -16.42 3.04
N GLU A 74 6.97 -15.80 3.15
CA GLU A 74 6.25 -15.17 2.05
C GLU A 74 6.01 -13.65 2.31
N PRO A 75 7.04 -12.84 2.60
CA PRO A 75 6.86 -11.43 2.89
C PRO A 75 6.52 -10.63 1.63
N GLY A 76 5.28 -10.15 1.53
CA GLY A 76 4.89 -9.15 0.53
C GLY A 76 5.04 -7.72 1.05
N ARG A 77 4.10 -7.33 1.94
CA ARG A 77 4.00 -5.96 2.47
C ARG A 77 5.27 -5.47 3.16
N LEU A 78 5.94 -6.36 3.91
CA LEU A 78 7.15 -6.03 4.65
C LEU A 78 8.27 -5.51 3.73
N ILE A 79 8.38 -6.05 2.52
CA ILE A 79 9.38 -5.66 1.53
C ILE A 79 8.93 -4.41 0.78
N ALA A 80 7.74 -4.46 0.18
CA ALA A 80 7.33 -3.46 -0.80
C ALA A 80 6.55 -2.27 -0.22
N GLY A 81 5.92 -2.42 0.95
CA GLY A 81 4.93 -1.48 1.48
C GLY A 81 5.43 -0.04 1.57
N ASN A 82 6.51 0.16 2.31
CA ASN A 82 7.10 1.49 2.54
C ASN A 82 8.16 1.87 1.49
N ALA A 83 8.48 0.98 0.55
CA ALA A 83 9.39 1.28 -0.56
C ALA A 83 8.73 2.13 -1.67
N GLY A 84 7.39 2.18 -1.71
CA GLY A 84 6.64 2.94 -2.70
C GLY A 84 5.81 4.08 -2.10
N ILE A 85 5.77 5.18 -2.83
CA ILE A 85 4.87 6.33 -2.57
C ILE A 85 4.08 6.63 -3.85
N LEU A 86 2.88 7.19 -3.70
CA LEU A 86 2.09 7.73 -4.79
C LEU A 86 2.24 9.25 -4.81
N VAL A 87 2.92 9.76 -5.84
CA VAL A 87 3.05 11.21 -6.06
C VAL A 87 1.89 11.71 -6.93
N THR A 88 1.23 12.77 -6.50
CA THR A 88 0.07 13.34 -7.17
C THR A 88 0.02 14.85 -7.01
N ARG A 89 -0.60 15.53 -7.98
CA ARG A 89 -0.71 16.97 -8.04
C ARG A 89 -2.05 17.45 -7.50
N VAL A 90 -2.05 18.55 -6.77
CA VAL A 90 -3.26 19.27 -6.40
C VAL A 90 -3.86 19.91 -7.66
N ILE A 91 -5.09 19.52 -8.00
CA ILE A 91 -5.89 20.17 -9.04
C ILE A 91 -6.46 21.47 -8.49
N TYR A 92 -7.12 21.40 -7.33
CA TYR A 92 -7.87 22.52 -6.77
C TYR A 92 -8.15 22.33 -5.28
N GLU A 93 -8.14 23.43 -4.54
CA GLU A 93 -8.62 23.52 -3.16
C GLU A 93 -10.06 24.03 -3.17
N LYS A 94 -11.01 23.23 -2.66
CA LYS A 94 -12.41 23.64 -2.50
C LYS A 94 -12.70 23.91 -1.04
N LEU A 95 -12.81 25.18 -0.66
CA LEU A 95 -13.28 25.60 0.65
C LEU A 95 -14.81 25.67 0.66
N GLY A 96 -15.45 24.79 1.40
CA GLY A 96 -16.87 24.89 1.75
C GLY A 96 -17.06 25.47 3.15
N ASP A 97 -18.31 25.73 3.53
CA ASP A 97 -18.63 26.34 4.83
C ASP A 97 -18.20 25.46 6.02
N ASP A 98 -18.40 24.14 5.91
CA ASP A 98 -18.10 23.17 6.99
C ASP A 98 -16.87 22.28 6.71
N ARG A 99 -16.45 22.18 5.44
CA ARG A 99 -15.38 21.26 5.02
C ARG A 99 -14.52 21.85 3.92
N ALA A 100 -13.22 21.61 4.02
CA ALA A 100 -12.27 21.85 2.93
C ALA A 100 -11.97 20.53 2.20
N PHE A 101 -11.94 20.57 0.87
CA PHE A 101 -11.53 19.44 0.04
C PHE A 101 -10.25 19.78 -0.71
N LEU A 102 -9.27 18.90 -0.62
CA LEU A 102 -8.06 18.96 -1.43
C LEU A 102 -8.20 17.96 -2.57
N ILE A 103 -8.46 18.45 -3.77
CA ILE A 103 -8.72 17.61 -4.96
C ILE A 103 -7.39 17.34 -5.66
N LEU A 104 -7.01 16.07 -5.75
CA LEU A 104 -5.78 15.58 -6.34
C LEU A 104 -6.03 15.02 -7.75
N ASP A 105 -4.96 14.85 -8.53
CA ASP A 105 -5.04 14.27 -9.88
C ASP A 105 -4.96 12.75 -9.92
N ALA A 106 -4.56 12.10 -8.81
CA ALA A 106 -4.74 10.69 -8.56
C ALA A 106 -6.14 10.41 -8.00
N ALA A 107 -6.61 9.18 -8.13
CA ALA A 107 -7.91 8.75 -7.60
C ALA A 107 -7.87 7.34 -6.98
N MET A 108 -9.01 6.85 -6.52
CA MET A 108 -9.21 5.48 -6.05
C MET A 108 -8.88 4.42 -7.11
N ASN A 109 -8.93 4.76 -8.40
CA ASN A 109 -8.49 3.86 -9.47
C ASN A 109 -6.96 3.68 -9.47
N ASP A 110 -6.20 4.59 -8.85
CA ASP A 110 -4.74 4.53 -8.76
C ASP A 110 -4.29 3.92 -7.42
N LEU A 111 -5.00 4.23 -6.33
CA LEU A 111 -4.82 3.63 -4.99
C LEU A 111 -6.16 3.44 -4.30
N ILE A 112 -6.72 2.24 -4.41
CA ILE A 112 -8.08 1.93 -3.92
C ILE A 112 -8.15 1.69 -2.41
N ARG A 113 -6.99 1.44 -1.76
CA ARG A 113 -6.93 0.96 -0.37
C ARG A 113 -7.69 1.83 0.64
N PRO A 114 -7.61 3.17 0.60
CA PRO A 114 -8.31 4.01 1.57
C PRO A 114 -9.83 3.81 1.53
N THR A 115 -10.44 3.78 0.34
CA THR A 115 -11.89 3.56 0.24
C THR A 115 -12.31 2.11 0.37
N LEU A 116 -11.45 1.15 0.01
CA LEU A 116 -11.80 -0.27 0.06
C LEU A 116 -11.68 -0.86 1.46
N TYR A 117 -10.76 -0.35 2.27
CA TYR A 117 -10.41 -0.94 3.58
C TYR A 117 -10.42 0.08 4.73
N ASP A 118 -10.85 1.33 4.50
CA ASP A 118 -10.62 2.45 5.42
C ASP A 118 -9.15 2.58 5.83
N ALA A 119 -8.24 2.19 4.92
CA ALA A 119 -6.80 2.11 5.21
C ALA A 119 -6.20 3.51 5.29
N PHE A 120 -5.48 3.77 6.38
CA PHE A 120 -4.72 5.00 6.53
C PHE A 120 -3.45 4.97 5.67
N HIS A 121 -3.18 6.06 4.97
CA HIS A 121 -1.89 6.39 4.38
C HIS A 121 -1.49 7.79 4.84
N ASP A 122 -0.22 7.98 5.22
CA ASP A 122 0.28 9.33 5.49
C ASP A 122 0.32 10.15 4.19
N ILE A 123 0.12 11.46 4.28
CA ILE A 123 0.08 12.38 3.14
C ILE A 123 1.00 13.53 3.45
N ARG A 124 2.02 13.73 2.61
CA ARG A 124 3.06 14.73 2.83
C ARG A 124 3.21 15.63 1.60
N PRO A 125 3.34 16.96 1.76
CA PRO A 125 3.82 17.81 0.68
C PRO A 125 5.19 17.34 0.19
N VAL A 126 5.42 17.37 -1.13
CA VAL A 126 6.74 17.04 -1.71
C VAL A 126 7.74 18.18 -1.48
N ALA A 127 7.28 19.42 -1.63
CA ALA A 127 8.07 20.59 -1.25
C ALA A 127 7.84 20.87 0.25
N GLU A 128 8.92 21.07 1.00
CA GLU A 128 8.81 21.44 2.41
C GLU A 128 8.02 22.76 2.54
N PRO A 129 6.96 22.78 3.37
CA PRO A 129 6.22 24.00 3.62
C PRO A 129 7.11 24.99 4.39
N ALA A 130 6.85 26.30 4.24
CA ALA A 130 7.47 27.30 5.10
C ALA A 130 7.08 27.05 6.58
N ASP A 131 7.98 27.39 7.52
CA ASP A 131 7.80 27.15 8.97
C ASP A 131 6.49 27.70 9.55
N VAL A 132 5.93 28.74 8.91
CA VAL A 132 4.70 29.43 9.33
C VAL A 132 3.52 29.18 8.37
N ALA A 133 3.54 28.08 7.63
CA ALA A 133 2.44 27.74 6.71
C ALA A 133 1.12 27.58 7.47
N GLU A 134 0.08 28.27 6.99
CA GLU A 134 -1.30 28.07 7.42
C GLU A 134 -1.65 26.58 7.32
N ARG A 135 -2.37 26.04 8.29
CA ARG A 135 -2.81 24.64 8.30
C ARG A 135 -4.32 24.55 8.15
N ILE A 136 -4.78 23.59 7.37
CA ILE A 136 -6.19 23.35 7.07
C ILE A 136 -6.47 21.85 7.19
N VAL A 137 -7.65 21.54 7.73
CA VAL A 137 -8.16 20.17 7.82
C VAL A 137 -8.93 19.85 6.55
N TYR A 138 -8.40 18.92 5.74
CA TYR A 138 -8.98 18.54 4.45
C TYR A 138 -9.58 17.14 4.45
N ASP A 139 -10.68 16.97 3.70
CA ASP A 139 -10.96 15.70 3.03
C ASP A 139 -10.15 15.67 1.72
N VAL A 140 -9.23 14.71 1.59
CA VAL A 140 -8.32 14.59 0.45
C VAL A 140 -8.91 13.58 -0.53
N VAL A 141 -9.24 14.04 -1.73
CA VAL A 141 -10.09 13.32 -2.70
C VAL A 141 -9.49 13.32 -4.10
N GLY A 142 -9.91 12.38 -4.93
CA GLY A 142 -9.58 12.37 -6.35
C GLY A 142 -10.69 13.00 -7.22
N PRO A 143 -10.56 12.90 -8.55
CA PRO A 143 -11.52 13.44 -9.52
C PRO A 143 -12.53 12.40 -10.06
N VAL A 144 -12.53 11.16 -9.55
CA VAL A 144 -13.46 10.11 -9.98
C VAL A 144 -14.87 10.42 -9.48
N CYS A 145 -15.87 10.08 -10.29
CA CYS A 145 -17.28 10.40 -10.04
C CYS A 145 -17.92 9.47 -8.99
N GLU A 146 -17.27 9.30 -7.84
CA GLU A 146 -17.77 8.51 -6.73
C GLU A 146 -17.56 9.20 -5.39
N THR A 147 -18.55 9.09 -4.50
CA THR A 147 -18.42 9.60 -3.12
C THR A 147 -17.29 8.87 -2.36
N GLY A 148 -17.00 7.64 -2.77
CA GLY A 148 -15.90 6.83 -2.25
C GLY A 148 -14.52 7.26 -2.74
N ASP A 149 -14.38 8.22 -3.65
CA ASP A 149 -13.07 8.62 -4.16
C ASP A 149 -12.29 9.53 -3.19
N PHE A 150 -11.81 8.94 -2.10
CA PHE A 150 -11.01 9.63 -1.09
C PHE A 150 -9.72 8.88 -0.77
N PHE A 151 -8.69 9.65 -0.38
CA PHE A 151 -7.44 9.14 0.20
C PHE A 151 -7.37 9.33 1.71
N ALA A 152 -7.97 10.40 2.21
CA ALA A 152 -8.06 10.69 3.64
C ALA A 152 -9.27 11.56 3.94
N LYS A 153 -9.80 11.44 5.16
CA LYS A 153 -10.84 12.32 5.70
C LYS A 153 -10.28 13.05 6.92
N GLY A 154 -10.58 14.34 7.05
CA GLY A 154 -10.16 15.16 8.19
C GLY A 154 -8.64 15.20 8.42
N ARG A 155 -7.83 15.30 7.36
CA ARG A 155 -6.37 15.38 7.45
C ARG A 155 -5.91 16.82 7.65
N ASP A 156 -5.22 17.07 8.75
CA ASP A 156 -4.53 18.33 8.99
C ASP A 156 -3.24 18.43 8.14
N LEU A 157 -3.22 19.33 7.17
CA LEU A 157 -2.10 19.58 6.25
C LEU A 157 -1.76 21.07 6.23
N PRO A 158 -0.51 21.45 5.88
CA PRO A 158 -0.27 22.82 5.45
C PRO A 158 -1.17 23.13 4.25
N ARG A 159 -1.56 24.40 4.12
CA ARG A 159 -2.37 24.86 3.01
C ARG A 159 -1.62 24.67 1.70
N LEU A 160 -2.25 23.98 0.77
CA LEU A 160 -1.71 23.64 -0.54
C LEU A 160 -2.52 24.35 -1.63
N LYS A 161 -1.86 24.71 -2.74
CA LYS A 161 -2.48 25.35 -3.89
C LYS A 161 -2.45 24.45 -5.12
N ALA A 162 -3.29 24.79 -6.10
CA ALA A 162 -3.26 24.13 -7.40
C ALA A 162 -1.83 24.11 -7.99
N GLY A 163 -1.40 22.94 -8.45
CA GLY A 163 -0.07 22.71 -8.99
C GLY A 163 0.93 22.12 -8.00
N ASP A 164 0.72 22.24 -6.68
CA ASP A 164 1.59 21.64 -5.67
C ASP A 164 1.56 20.11 -5.77
N LEU A 165 2.65 19.46 -5.34
CA LEU A 165 2.76 18.00 -5.32
C LEU A 165 2.66 17.49 -3.88
N VAL A 166 1.94 16.38 -3.72
CA VAL A 166 1.87 15.60 -2.48
C VAL A 166 2.26 14.14 -2.74
N ALA A 167 2.83 13.51 -1.71
CA ALA A 167 3.14 12.10 -1.66
C ALA A 167 2.19 11.41 -0.69
N ILE A 168 1.45 10.42 -1.18
CA ILE A 168 0.70 9.46 -0.36
C ILE A 168 1.66 8.31 -0.05
N MET A 169 2.02 8.17 1.23
CA MET A 169 3.07 7.28 1.72
C MET A 169 2.60 5.83 1.78
N SER A 170 3.54 4.87 1.91
CA SER A 170 3.24 3.45 2.12
C SER A 170 2.37 2.81 1.02
N ALA A 171 2.56 3.21 -0.23
CA ALA A 171 1.76 2.82 -1.38
C ALA A 171 2.40 1.69 -2.22
N GLY A 172 3.56 1.17 -1.84
CA GLY A 172 4.31 0.20 -2.66
C GLY A 172 3.76 -1.24 -2.61
N ALA A 173 2.95 -1.59 -1.61
CA ALA A 173 2.28 -2.89 -1.55
C ALA A 173 0.77 -2.72 -1.65
N TYR A 174 0.14 -3.50 -2.55
CA TYR A 174 -1.31 -3.44 -2.80
C TYR A 174 -1.80 -2.06 -3.25
N GLY A 175 -0.92 -1.26 -3.86
CA GLY A 175 -1.26 0.00 -4.54
C GLY A 175 -1.47 -0.26 -6.03
N ALA A 176 -0.42 -0.05 -6.83
CA ALA A 176 -0.45 -0.15 -8.28
C ALA A 176 -0.96 -1.50 -8.84
N VAL A 177 -0.82 -2.59 -8.08
CA VAL A 177 -1.35 -3.92 -8.45
C VAL A 177 -2.87 -4.03 -8.35
N GLN A 178 -3.53 -3.11 -7.64
CA GLN A 178 -4.99 -2.98 -7.56
C GLN A 178 -5.52 -1.80 -8.38
N ALA A 179 -4.67 -1.16 -9.20
CA ALA A 179 -5.07 -0.04 -10.03
C ALA A 179 -5.99 -0.49 -11.18
N SER A 180 -6.86 0.40 -11.64
CA SER A 180 -7.81 0.15 -12.73
C SER A 180 -7.92 1.35 -13.66
N THR A 181 -8.59 1.15 -14.79
CA THR A 181 -8.92 2.20 -15.76
C THR A 181 -10.30 2.82 -15.52
N TYR A 182 -10.83 2.73 -14.29
CA TYR A 182 -12.13 3.31 -13.96
C TYR A 182 -12.21 4.81 -14.30
N ASN A 183 -13.35 5.24 -14.84
CA ASN A 183 -13.55 6.56 -15.43
C ASN A 183 -12.63 6.83 -16.65
N THR A 184 -12.22 5.78 -17.36
CA THR A 184 -11.35 5.83 -18.55
C THR A 184 -10.04 6.55 -18.28
N ARG A 185 -9.56 6.51 -17.03
CA ARG A 185 -8.26 7.08 -16.65
C ARG A 185 -7.17 6.08 -17.04
N PRO A 186 -6.12 6.48 -17.77
CA PRO A 186 -5.01 5.59 -18.04
C PRO A 186 -4.37 5.07 -16.76
N LEU A 187 -4.03 3.78 -16.74
CA LEU A 187 -3.33 3.17 -15.61
C LEU A 187 -2.12 4.02 -15.20
N ILE A 188 -1.94 4.18 -13.89
CA ILE A 188 -0.85 4.96 -13.33
C ILE A 188 0.52 4.38 -13.75
N PRO A 189 1.48 5.21 -14.21
CA PRO A 189 2.85 4.75 -14.48
C PRO A 189 3.61 4.43 -13.20
N GLU A 190 4.70 3.67 -13.32
CA GLU A 190 5.59 3.34 -12.20
C GLU A 190 7.02 3.75 -12.52
N VAL A 191 7.69 4.34 -11.54
CA VAL A 191 9.08 4.79 -11.62
C VAL A 191 9.89 4.14 -10.51
N MET A 192 11.08 3.64 -10.84
CA MET A 192 12.04 3.11 -9.88
C MET A 192 13.20 4.09 -9.74
N VAL A 193 13.58 4.39 -8.49
CA VAL A 193 14.70 5.28 -8.15
C VAL A 193 15.85 4.45 -7.62
N HIS A 194 17.07 4.74 -8.06
CA HIS A 194 18.30 4.13 -7.57
C HIS A 194 19.40 5.20 -7.42
N GLY A 195 19.71 5.56 -6.18
CA GLY A 195 20.65 6.66 -5.92
C GLY A 195 20.11 7.98 -6.48
N GLY A 196 20.87 8.61 -7.37
CA GLY A 196 20.46 9.85 -8.07
C GLY A 196 19.72 9.61 -9.39
N ASP A 197 19.60 8.35 -9.83
CA ASP A 197 19.00 7.99 -11.11
C ASP A 197 17.56 7.48 -10.93
N PHE A 198 16.78 7.57 -12.01
CA PHE A 198 15.45 6.97 -12.07
C PHE A 198 15.15 6.36 -13.44
N ALA A 199 14.26 5.38 -13.47
CA ALA A 199 13.76 4.77 -14.69
C ALA A 199 12.24 4.58 -14.62
N GLU A 200 11.54 4.84 -15.72
CA GLU A 200 10.15 4.43 -15.90
C GLU A 200 10.11 2.91 -16.09
N VAL A 201 9.56 2.19 -15.12
CA VAL A 201 9.48 0.73 -15.11
C VAL A 201 8.11 0.22 -15.53
N ARG A 202 7.09 1.09 -15.54
CA ARG A 202 5.81 0.86 -16.20
C ARG A 202 5.31 2.14 -16.84
N ALA A 203 5.18 2.12 -18.17
CA ALA A 203 4.72 3.30 -18.89
C ALA A 203 3.23 3.56 -18.75
N ARG A 204 2.84 4.84 -18.74
CA ARG A 204 1.42 5.22 -18.80
C ARG A 204 0.86 4.84 -20.18
N PRO A 205 -0.21 4.03 -20.27
CA PRO A 205 -0.82 3.72 -21.56
C PRO A 205 -1.49 4.98 -22.15
N SER A 206 -1.56 5.05 -23.48
CA SER A 206 -2.36 6.09 -24.15
C SER A 206 -3.85 5.75 -24.11
N TYR A 207 -4.71 6.74 -24.36
CA TYR A 207 -6.14 6.50 -24.54
C TYR A 207 -6.40 5.50 -25.68
N ASP A 208 -5.68 5.60 -26.79
CA ASP A 208 -5.79 4.64 -27.89
C ASP A 208 -5.48 3.20 -27.45
N ALA A 209 -4.51 3.01 -26.55
CA ALA A 209 -4.17 1.69 -26.03
C ALA A 209 -5.30 1.10 -25.18
N ILE A 210 -6.04 1.94 -24.45
CA ILE A 210 -7.24 1.53 -23.69
C ILE A 210 -8.35 1.15 -24.66
N LEU A 211 -8.67 2.02 -25.63
CA LEU A 211 -9.74 1.80 -26.60
C LEU A 211 -9.51 0.55 -27.46
N LYS A 212 -8.26 0.24 -27.79
CA LYS A 212 -7.89 -0.96 -28.57
C LYS A 212 -8.13 -2.28 -27.84
N GLN A 213 -8.45 -2.27 -26.55
CA GLN A 213 -8.85 -3.47 -25.82
C GLN A 213 -10.27 -3.91 -26.18
N ASP A 214 -11.10 -2.96 -26.64
CA ASP A 214 -12.46 -3.23 -27.08
C ASP A 214 -12.47 -3.53 -28.58
N MET A 215 -13.31 -4.49 -28.99
CA MET A 215 -13.54 -4.81 -30.39
C MET A 215 -14.95 -4.38 -30.78
N ILE A 216 -15.05 -3.41 -31.68
CA ILE A 216 -16.33 -3.03 -32.27
C ILE A 216 -16.79 -4.19 -33.16
N PRO A 217 -17.93 -4.83 -32.87
CA PRO A 217 -18.44 -5.90 -33.71
C PRO A 217 -18.74 -5.39 -35.13
N ALA A 218 -18.49 -6.21 -36.15
CA ALA A 218 -18.61 -5.80 -37.55
C ALA A 218 -20.02 -5.34 -38.00
N TRP A 219 -21.04 -5.54 -37.17
CA TRP A 219 -22.43 -5.15 -37.43
C TRP A 219 -22.86 -3.84 -36.75
N LEU A 220 -21.95 -3.17 -36.03
CA LEU A 220 -22.16 -1.87 -35.40
C LEU A 220 -21.43 -0.83 -36.26
N ASP A 221 -22.21 0.02 -36.95
CA ASP A 221 -21.72 1.19 -37.68
C ASP A 221 -21.23 2.30 -36.73
#